data_AF-A0A3L7NSF2-F1
#
_entry.id   AF-A0A3L7NSF2-F1
#
_cell.length_a   1.000
_cell.length_b   1.000
_cell.length_c   1.000
_cell.angle_alpha   90.00
_cell.angle_beta   90.00
_cell.angle_gamma   90.00
#
_symmetry.space_group_name_H-M   'P 1'
#
loop_
_entity.id
_entity.type
_entity.pdbx_description
1 polymer ?
#
loop_
_entity_poly.entity_id
_entity_poly.type
_entity_poly.pdbx_seq_one_letter_code
_entity_poly.pdbx_strand_id
1 'polypeptide(L)'
;MTTTKPCTVTADADRLPTLTELGRDLLHVSSVRRAMTIGLPFLAMAGYAIFSSMGWWPVAVIAVMALCFITYGSTSHDLVHQTLGLRRSWNQFWLSLIELLSLRSGTAYRLSHLHHHQHLLESSDIEGSAAHMSLIATLLCGPTLQIRLWIWAWKNHPHHRKQLLLEATGVFVLACSAGIAMYWTIVPLVYAVLVVAGSWVFPLVTVFIPHNAEGQTPLTQTRLFRGIWARL
;
A
#
# COMPACT_ATOMS: atom_id res chain seq x y z
N MET A 1 37.94 16.23 -33.03
CA MET A 1 36.54 16.46 -33.46
C MET A 1 35.90 15.11 -33.73
N THR A 2 35.27 14.52 -32.72
CA THR A 2 34.50 13.28 -32.84
C THR A 2 33.04 13.67 -33.08
N THR A 3 32.57 13.40 -34.30
CA THR A 3 31.22 13.67 -34.75
C THR A 3 30.24 12.68 -34.11
N THR A 4 29.48 13.13 -33.13
CA THR A 4 28.31 12.39 -32.63
C THR A 4 27.21 12.45 -33.67
N LYS A 5 26.86 11.28 -34.20
CA LYS A 5 25.76 11.06 -35.14
C LYS A 5 24.44 11.40 -34.41
N PRO A 6 23.58 12.29 -34.92
CA PRO A 6 22.28 12.53 -34.31
C PRO A 6 21.43 11.26 -34.45
N CYS A 7 21.02 10.71 -33.31
CA CYS A 7 20.06 9.61 -33.26
C CYS A 7 18.69 10.17 -33.62
N THR A 8 18.30 10.05 -34.88
CA THR A 8 16.92 10.28 -35.32
C THR A 8 16.06 9.13 -34.81
N VAL A 9 15.54 9.28 -33.59
CA VAL A 9 14.44 8.44 -33.11
C VAL A 9 13.17 8.94 -33.81
N THR A 10 12.78 8.28 -34.88
CA THR A 10 11.41 8.36 -35.39
C THR A 10 10.53 7.67 -34.35
N ALA A 11 9.96 8.45 -33.44
CA ALA A 11 9.05 7.96 -32.42
C ALA A 11 7.77 7.47 -33.09
N ASP A 12 7.63 6.15 -33.19
CA ASP A 12 6.35 5.50 -33.46
C ASP A 12 5.48 5.70 -32.20
N ALA A 13 4.49 6.59 -32.28
CA ALA A 13 3.75 7.10 -31.11
C ALA A 13 2.99 6.00 -30.34
N ASP A 14 2.79 4.83 -30.95
CA ASP A 14 2.06 3.70 -30.37
C ASP A 14 2.96 2.58 -29.81
N ARG A 15 4.29 2.66 -29.99
CA ARG A 15 5.20 1.63 -29.48
C ARG A 15 5.70 1.98 -28.07
N LEU A 16 5.35 1.14 -27.09
CA LEU A 16 5.97 1.21 -25.76
C LEU A 16 7.47 0.88 -25.85
N PRO A 17 8.35 1.65 -25.15
CA PRO A 17 9.77 1.39 -25.14
C PRO A 17 10.07 0.04 -24.48
N THR A 18 11.03 -0.69 -25.04
CA THR A 18 11.52 -1.96 -24.49
C THR A 18 12.34 -1.72 -23.23
N LEU A 19 12.48 -2.75 -22.38
CA LEU A 19 13.33 -2.66 -21.18
C LEU A 19 14.80 -2.32 -21.50
N THR A 20 15.28 -2.75 -22.67
CA THR A 20 16.64 -2.40 -23.13
C THR A 20 16.75 -0.92 -23.46
N GLU A 21 15.70 -0.31 -24.01
CA GLU A 21 15.62 1.12 -24.32
C GLU A 21 15.46 1.97 -23.04
N LEU A 22 14.76 1.45 -22.02
CA LEU A 22 14.55 2.13 -20.73
C LEU A 22 15.75 2.04 -19.78
N GLY A 23 16.60 1.03 -19.94
CA GLY A 23 17.76 0.77 -19.07
C GLY A 23 17.55 -0.43 -18.15
N ARG A 24 18.61 -1.22 -17.96
CA ARG A 24 18.61 -2.41 -17.09
C ARG A 24 18.78 -2.07 -15.61
N ASP A 25 19.20 -0.85 -15.31
CA ASP A 25 19.34 -0.31 -13.95
C ASP A 25 17.98 -0.21 -13.23
N LEU A 26 16.88 -0.07 -13.97
CA LEU A 26 15.50 -0.13 -13.45
C LEU A 26 15.15 -1.49 -12.82
N LEU A 27 15.93 -2.54 -13.08
CA LEU A 27 15.69 -3.90 -12.57
C LEU A 27 16.51 -4.21 -11.30
N HIS A 28 17.39 -3.31 -10.85
CA HIS A 28 18.29 -3.57 -9.74
C HIS A 28 17.99 -2.69 -8.51
N VAL A 29 17.64 -3.33 -7.40
CA VAL A 29 17.54 -2.69 -6.08
C VAL A 29 18.75 -3.08 -5.24
N SER A 30 19.56 -2.10 -4.83
CA SER A 30 20.73 -2.36 -3.99
C SER A 30 20.34 -2.98 -2.63
N SER A 31 21.22 -3.80 -2.07
CA SER A 31 20.98 -4.46 -0.78
C SER A 31 20.74 -3.45 0.35
N VAL A 32 21.40 -2.29 0.32
CA VAL A 32 21.20 -1.20 1.29
C VAL A 32 19.79 -0.63 1.15
N ARG A 33 19.34 -0.29 -0.06
CA ARG A 33 18.00 0.23 -0.29
C ARG A 33 16.94 -0.78 0.16
N ARG A 34 17.13 -2.06 -0.18
CA ARG A 34 16.25 -3.15 0.25
C ARG A 34 16.16 -3.24 1.77
N ALA A 35 17.29 -3.21 2.48
CA ALA A 35 17.31 -3.24 3.94
C ALA A 35 16.63 -2.01 4.55
N MET A 36 16.85 -0.82 3.98
CA MET A 36 16.17 0.40 4.41
C MET A 36 14.66 0.33 4.18
N THR A 37 14.20 -0.11 3.01
CA THR A 37 12.77 -0.24 2.68
C THR A 37 12.06 -1.18 3.66
N ILE A 38 12.67 -2.33 3.98
CA ILE A 38 12.11 -3.28 4.95
C ILE A 38 12.19 -2.74 6.39
N GLY A 39 13.27 -2.02 6.75
CA GLY A 39 13.50 -1.50 8.09
C GLY A 39 12.64 -0.28 8.45
N LEU A 40 12.26 0.55 7.48
CA LEU A 40 11.60 1.82 7.71
C LEU A 40 10.25 1.72 8.46
N PRO A 41 9.35 0.76 8.17
CA PRO A 41 8.16 0.52 9.00
C PRO A 41 8.48 0.29 10.47
N PHE A 42 9.52 -0.51 10.78
CA PHE A 42 9.92 -0.79 12.15
C PHE A 42 10.53 0.43 12.84
N LEU A 43 11.27 1.27 12.10
CA LEU A 43 11.78 2.54 12.61
C LEU A 43 10.64 3.52 12.93
N ALA A 44 9.62 3.61 12.08
CA ALA A 44 8.45 4.44 12.35
C ALA A 44 7.65 3.94 13.56
N MET A 45 7.47 2.63 13.70
CA MET A 45 6.85 2.00 14.88
C MET A 45 7.67 2.24 16.16
N ALA A 46 9.00 2.08 16.10
CA ALA A 46 9.88 2.37 17.23
C ALA A 46 9.84 3.85 17.61
N GLY A 47 9.82 4.75 16.62
CA GLY A 47 9.62 6.18 16.83
C GLY A 47 8.33 6.49 17.56
N TYR A 48 7.21 5.89 17.15
CA TYR A 48 5.95 6.02 17.88
C TYR A 48 6.09 5.59 19.34
N ALA A 49 6.62 4.38 19.60
CA ALA A 49 6.77 3.85 20.95
C ALA A 49 7.64 4.74 21.84
N ILE A 50 8.79 5.21 21.33
CA ILE A 50 9.70 6.09 22.06
C ILE A 50 9.04 7.43 22.35
N PHE A 51 8.53 8.14 21.34
CA PHE A 51 8.00 9.49 21.53
C PHE A 51 6.73 9.50 22.38
N SER A 52 5.86 8.51 22.22
CA SER A 52 4.67 8.39 23.08
C SER A 52 5.04 8.10 24.53
N SER A 53 6.06 7.26 24.78
CA SER A 53 6.56 6.98 26.14
C SER A 53 7.17 8.21 26.83
N MET A 54 7.74 9.13 26.03
CA MET A 54 8.28 10.41 26.51
C MET A 54 7.20 11.51 26.61
N GLY A 55 5.94 11.22 26.26
CA GLY A 55 4.84 12.18 26.23
C GLY A 55 4.85 13.15 25.04
N TRP A 56 5.71 12.94 24.05
CA TRP A 56 5.84 13.79 22.86
C TRP A 56 4.81 13.39 21.78
N TRP A 57 3.53 13.55 22.12
CA TRP A 57 2.40 13.08 21.32
C TRP A 57 2.37 13.61 19.87
N PRO A 58 2.65 14.89 19.56
CA PRO A 58 2.66 15.34 18.17
C PRO A 58 3.64 14.57 17.29
N VAL A 59 4.85 14.32 17.80
CA VAL A 59 5.89 13.57 17.06
C VAL A 59 5.52 12.09 16.96
N ALA A 60 4.91 11.52 18.00
CA ALA A 60 4.40 10.15 17.97
C ALA A 60 3.32 9.98 16.89
N VAL A 61 2.36 10.91 16.79
CA VAL A 61 1.33 10.88 15.74
C VAL A 61 1.96 10.99 14.35
N ILE A 62 2.94 11.87 14.16
CA ILE A 62 3.68 11.97 12.88
C ILE A 62 4.36 10.63 12.54
N ALA A 63 4.92 9.93 13.53
CA ALA A 63 5.53 8.62 13.31
C ALA A 63 4.50 7.58 12.83
N VAL A 64 3.26 7.60 13.36
CA VAL A 64 2.17 6.73 12.86
C VAL A 64 1.72 7.15 11.47
N MET A 65 1.61 8.44 11.17
CA MET A 65 1.29 8.92 9.82
C MET A 65 2.34 8.46 8.80
N ALA A 66 3.63 8.58 9.16
CA ALA A 66 4.72 8.06 8.35
C ALA A 66 4.60 6.55 8.17
N LEU A 67 4.36 5.80 9.24
CA LEU A 67 4.13 4.35 9.17
C LEU A 67 2.99 4.02 8.19
N CYS A 68 1.83 4.66 8.31
CA CYS A 68 0.69 4.45 7.42
C CYS A 68 1.04 4.73 5.96
N PHE A 69 1.78 5.81 5.66
CA PHE A 69 2.23 6.08 4.30
C PHE A 69 3.18 4.98 3.79
N ILE A 70 4.16 4.58 4.60
CA ILE A 70 5.16 3.57 4.24
C ILE A 70 4.51 2.21 3.99
N THR A 71 3.57 1.79 4.84
CA THR A 71 2.89 0.49 4.72
C THR A 71 1.75 0.47 3.71
N TYR A 72 1.44 1.60 3.05
CA TYR A 72 0.46 1.61 1.97
C TYR A 72 1.08 1.98 0.62
N GLY A 73 1.69 3.15 0.54
CA GLY A 73 2.18 3.73 -0.71
C GLY A 73 3.63 3.40 -1.05
N SER A 74 4.38 2.75 -0.15
CA SER A 74 5.81 2.48 -0.36
C SER A 74 6.16 1.01 -0.11
N THR A 75 6.76 0.66 1.04
CA THR A 75 7.27 -0.68 1.34
C THR A 75 6.28 -1.80 1.05
N SER A 76 5.02 -1.67 1.45
CA SER A 76 4.04 -2.74 1.22
C SER A 76 3.63 -2.84 -0.24
N HIS A 77 3.57 -1.73 -0.98
CA HIS A 77 3.32 -1.76 -2.42
C HIS A 77 4.46 -2.50 -3.15
N ASP A 78 5.71 -2.19 -2.79
CA ASP A 78 6.88 -2.90 -3.31
C ASP A 78 6.85 -4.41 -2.99
N LEU A 79 6.43 -4.78 -1.78
CA LEU A 79 6.28 -6.17 -1.37
C LEU A 79 5.10 -6.85 -2.09
N VAL A 80 3.98 -6.16 -2.31
CA VAL A 80 2.84 -6.70 -3.06
C VAL A 80 3.25 -7.05 -4.49
N HIS A 81 3.99 -6.16 -5.15
CA HIS A 81 4.48 -6.31 -6.52
C HIS A 81 5.80 -7.10 -6.62
N GLN A 82 6.39 -7.51 -5.50
CA GLN A 82 7.67 -8.25 -5.43
C GLN A 82 8.85 -7.53 -6.10
N THR A 83 8.83 -6.19 -6.10
CA THR A 83 9.84 -5.34 -6.78
C THR A 83 11.19 -5.33 -6.06
N LEU A 84 11.23 -5.73 -4.78
CA LEU A 84 12.46 -5.74 -3.98
C LEU A 84 13.44 -6.85 -4.37
N GLY A 85 13.04 -7.83 -5.19
CA GLY A 85 13.88 -8.96 -5.59
C GLY A 85 14.19 -9.95 -4.45
N LEU A 86 13.25 -10.09 -3.51
CA LEU A 86 13.31 -11.07 -2.43
C LEU A 86 12.85 -12.46 -2.91
N ARG A 87 13.29 -13.53 -2.25
CA ARG A 87 12.68 -14.86 -2.45
C ARG A 87 11.20 -14.79 -2.07
N ARG A 88 10.32 -15.44 -2.82
CA ARG A 88 8.85 -15.35 -2.67
C ARG A 88 8.35 -15.61 -1.23
N SER A 89 8.94 -16.58 -0.54
CA SER A 89 8.59 -16.88 0.87
C SER A 89 8.96 -15.74 1.83
N TRP A 90 10.15 -15.17 1.67
CA TRP A 90 10.59 -14.02 2.47
C TRP A 90 9.78 -12.77 2.15
N ASN A 91 9.43 -12.55 0.89
CA ASN A 91 8.58 -11.45 0.50
C ASN A 91 7.19 -11.54 1.15
N GLN A 92 6.57 -12.73 1.11
CA GLN A 92 5.32 -12.99 1.81
C GLN A 92 5.45 -12.76 3.32
N PHE A 93 6.51 -13.30 3.94
CA PHE A 93 6.76 -13.13 5.36
C PHE A 93 6.85 -11.66 5.76
N TRP A 94 7.67 -10.87 5.05
CA TRP A 94 7.83 -9.45 5.33
C TRP A 94 6.54 -8.67 5.11
N LEU A 95 5.79 -8.97 4.04
CA LEU A 95 4.49 -8.35 3.82
C LEU A 95 3.54 -8.64 4.99
N SER A 96 3.37 -9.90 5.37
CA SER A 96 2.50 -10.27 6.49
C SER A 96 2.93 -9.59 7.79
N LEU A 97 4.23 -9.58 8.10
CA LEU A 97 4.76 -8.97 9.33
C LEU A 97 4.60 -7.45 9.37
N ILE A 98 4.91 -6.76 8.28
CA ILE A 98 4.80 -5.29 8.20
C ILE A 98 3.34 -4.85 8.23
N GLU A 99 2.45 -5.59 7.59
CA GLU A 99 1.03 -5.28 7.55
C GLU A 99 0.36 -5.49 8.91
N LEU A 100 0.87 -6.41 9.74
CA LEU A 100 0.46 -6.57 11.13
C LEU A 100 0.75 -5.34 11.99
N LEU A 101 1.81 -4.56 11.68
CA LEU A 101 2.04 -3.27 12.35
C LEU A 101 0.84 -2.35 12.11
N SER A 102 0.29 -2.34 10.90
CA SER A 102 -0.90 -1.55 10.58
C SER A 102 -2.23 -2.23 10.92
N LEU A 103 -2.22 -3.33 11.68
CA LEU A 103 -3.39 -4.15 12.03
C LEU A 103 -4.17 -4.64 10.80
N ARG A 104 -3.45 -5.02 9.73
CA ARG A 104 -4.02 -5.50 8.46
C ARG A 104 -3.47 -6.87 8.08
N SER A 105 -4.20 -7.55 7.18
CA SER A 105 -3.75 -8.80 6.57
C SER A 105 -3.00 -8.50 5.28
N GLY A 106 -1.70 -8.77 5.27
CA GLY A 106 -0.87 -8.60 4.08
C GLY A 106 -1.25 -9.54 2.94
N THR A 107 -1.76 -10.73 3.25
CA THR A 107 -2.26 -11.66 2.23
C THR A 107 -3.55 -11.15 1.59
N ALA A 108 -4.50 -10.63 2.37
CA ALA A 108 -5.70 -10.01 1.82
C ALA A 108 -5.36 -8.80 0.96
N TYR A 109 -4.45 -7.93 1.45
CA TYR A 109 -4.00 -6.75 0.71
C TYR A 109 -3.37 -7.12 -0.63
N ARG A 110 -2.41 -8.07 -0.66
CA ARG A 110 -1.80 -8.48 -1.93
C ARG A 110 -2.82 -9.00 -2.93
N LEU A 111 -3.74 -9.86 -2.47
CA LEU A 111 -4.71 -10.50 -3.36
C LEU A 111 -5.68 -9.47 -3.95
N SER A 112 -6.21 -8.56 -3.13
CA SER A 112 -7.09 -7.51 -3.62
C SER A 112 -6.38 -6.52 -4.52
N HIS A 113 -5.14 -6.16 -4.17
CA HIS A 113 -4.38 -5.15 -4.91
C HIS A 113 -3.93 -5.64 -6.28
N LEU A 114 -3.49 -6.90 -6.38
CA LEU A 114 -3.21 -7.50 -7.68
C LEU A 114 -4.48 -7.68 -8.52
N HIS A 115 -5.62 -8.01 -7.89
CA HIS A 115 -6.91 -8.06 -8.59
C HIS A 115 -7.33 -6.69 -9.12
N HIS A 116 -7.15 -5.63 -8.33
CA HIS A 116 -7.36 -4.24 -8.74
C HIS A 116 -6.54 -3.87 -9.97
N HIS A 117 -5.24 -4.16 -9.98
CA HIS A 117 -4.40 -3.89 -11.14
C HIS A 117 -4.80 -4.69 -12.39
N GLN A 118 -5.36 -5.89 -12.21
CA GLN A 118 -5.82 -6.72 -13.32
C GLN A 118 -7.18 -6.27 -13.89
N HIS A 119 -8.05 -5.70 -13.05
CA HIS A 119 -9.43 -5.35 -13.38
C HIS A 119 -9.71 -3.88 -13.04
N LEU A 120 -8.79 -2.98 -13.38
CA LEU A 120 -8.76 -1.59 -12.92
C LEU A 120 -10.09 -0.87 -13.13
N LEU A 121 -10.72 -0.45 -12.02
CA LEU A 121 -12.00 0.27 -11.97
C LEU A 121 -13.19 -0.49 -12.56
N GLU A 122 -13.06 -1.78 -12.86
CA GLU A 122 -14.20 -2.62 -13.24
C GLU A 122 -15.13 -2.85 -12.05
N SER A 123 -16.34 -3.33 -12.31
CA SER A 123 -17.32 -3.65 -11.25
C SER A 123 -16.83 -4.72 -10.27
N SER A 124 -15.87 -5.56 -10.68
CA SER A 124 -15.27 -6.60 -9.85
C SER A 124 -14.16 -6.07 -8.92
N ASP A 125 -13.71 -4.83 -9.13
CA ASP A 125 -12.62 -4.19 -8.42
C ASP A 125 -13.08 -3.66 -7.05
N ILE A 126 -12.97 -4.53 -6.04
CA ILE A 126 -13.38 -4.19 -4.68
C ILE A 126 -12.52 -3.07 -4.06
N GLU A 127 -11.24 -2.99 -4.41
CA GLU A 127 -10.30 -1.98 -3.89
C GLU A 127 -10.54 -0.62 -4.57
N GLY A 128 -10.72 -0.62 -5.89
CA GLY A 128 -11.02 0.56 -6.70
C GLY A 128 -12.47 1.04 -6.62
N SER A 129 -13.36 0.31 -5.94
CA SER A 129 -14.80 0.65 -5.85
C SER A 129 -15.08 2.07 -5.37
N ALA A 130 -14.19 2.65 -4.55
CA ALA A 130 -14.30 4.03 -4.07
C ALA A 130 -14.22 5.10 -5.17
N ALA A 131 -13.67 4.79 -6.35
CA ALA A 131 -13.60 5.72 -7.48
C ALA A 131 -14.98 6.05 -8.06
N HIS A 132 -15.95 5.15 -7.88
CA HIS A 132 -17.33 5.26 -8.37
C HIS A 132 -18.28 5.91 -7.33
N MET A 133 -17.77 6.25 -6.15
CA MET A 133 -18.57 6.77 -5.03
C MET A 133 -18.55 8.30 -4.98
N SER A 134 -19.47 8.90 -4.21
CA SER A 134 -19.35 10.31 -3.81
C SER A 134 -18.31 10.46 -2.70
N LEU A 135 -17.78 11.68 -2.51
CA LEU A 135 -16.77 11.96 -1.47
C LEU A 135 -17.19 11.47 -0.07
N ILE A 136 -18.46 11.71 0.30
CA ILE A 136 -19.00 11.30 1.60
C ILE A 136 -19.07 9.77 1.67
N ALA A 137 -19.56 9.11 0.62
CA ALA A 137 -19.63 7.65 0.58
C ALA A 137 -18.24 7.01 0.67
N THR A 138 -17.22 7.59 0.03
CA THR A 138 -15.81 7.15 0.13
C THR A 138 -15.28 7.26 1.56
N LEU A 139 -15.56 8.36 2.27
CA LEU A 139 -15.15 8.50 3.66
C LEU A 139 -15.84 7.48 4.57
N LEU A 140 -17.13 7.24 4.36
CA LEU A 140 -17.91 6.27 5.13
C LEU A 140 -17.56 4.81 4.79
N CYS A 141 -16.99 4.52 3.61
CA CYS A 141 -16.59 3.16 3.27
C CYS A 141 -15.27 2.75 3.93
N GLY A 142 -14.40 3.71 4.24
CA GLY A 142 -13.06 3.50 4.84
C GLY A 142 -13.05 2.53 6.03
N PRO A 143 -13.87 2.74 7.07
CA PRO A 143 -13.93 1.86 8.24
C PRO A 143 -14.17 0.38 7.95
N THR A 144 -14.87 0.06 6.86
CA THR A 144 -15.25 -1.32 6.52
C THR A 144 -14.35 -1.94 5.45
N LEU A 145 -13.52 -1.13 4.77
CA LEU A 145 -12.77 -1.59 3.59
C LEU A 145 -11.89 -2.79 3.92
N GLN A 146 -11.09 -2.75 5.00
CA GLN A 146 -10.20 -3.86 5.37
C GLN A 146 -10.93 -5.19 5.55
N ILE A 147 -12.08 -5.13 6.23
CA ILE A 147 -12.92 -6.32 6.48
C ILE A 147 -13.48 -6.83 5.15
N ARG A 148 -13.95 -5.93 4.27
CA ARG A 148 -14.44 -6.29 2.93
C ARG A 148 -13.36 -6.95 2.09
N LEU A 149 -12.14 -6.40 2.07
CA LEU A 149 -11.00 -6.98 1.35
C LEU A 149 -10.63 -8.37 1.89
N TRP A 150 -10.61 -8.54 3.21
CA TRP A 150 -10.35 -9.84 3.83
C TRP A 150 -11.42 -10.87 3.52
N ILE A 151 -12.71 -10.51 3.62
CA ILE A 151 -13.83 -11.39 3.28
C ILE A 151 -13.78 -11.78 1.81
N TRP A 152 -13.50 -10.83 0.93
CA TRP A 152 -13.34 -11.09 -0.50
C TRP A 152 -12.18 -12.07 -0.75
N ALA A 153 -11.02 -11.84 -0.12
CA ALA A 153 -9.87 -12.73 -0.26
C ALA A 153 -10.17 -14.15 0.25
N TRP A 154 -10.87 -14.27 1.38
CA TRP A 154 -11.28 -15.54 1.97
C TRP A 154 -12.21 -16.36 1.07
N LYS A 155 -13.16 -15.68 0.42
CA LYS A 155 -14.14 -16.28 -0.48
C LYS A 155 -13.50 -16.73 -1.80
N ASN A 156 -12.66 -15.88 -2.40
CA ASN A 156 -12.14 -16.09 -3.75
C ASN A 156 -10.83 -16.88 -3.80
N HIS A 157 -10.07 -16.98 -2.70
CA HIS A 157 -8.75 -17.63 -2.68
C HIS A 157 -8.63 -18.71 -1.59
N PRO A 158 -9.29 -19.88 -1.75
CA PRO A 158 -9.32 -20.93 -0.74
C PRO A 158 -7.93 -21.45 -0.35
N HIS A 159 -6.98 -21.47 -1.29
CA HIS A 159 -5.60 -21.89 -1.04
C HIS A 159 -4.85 -21.00 -0.04
N HIS A 160 -5.30 -19.76 0.19
CA HIS A 160 -4.68 -18.80 1.10
C HIS A 160 -5.35 -18.71 2.48
N ARG A 161 -6.43 -19.47 2.72
CA ARG A 161 -7.22 -19.39 3.97
C ARG A 161 -6.40 -19.61 5.24
N LYS A 162 -5.45 -20.56 5.23
CA LYS A 162 -4.58 -20.79 6.39
C LYS A 162 -3.78 -19.54 6.76
N GLN A 163 -3.22 -18.87 5.77
CA GLN A 163 -2.44 -17.63 5.96
C GLN A 163 -3.35 -16.46 6.36
N LEU A 164 -4.50 -16.32 5.71
CA LEU A 164 -5.50 -15.29 6.07
C LEU A 164 -5.98 -15.43 7.52
N LEU A 165 -6.21 -16.66 7.98
CA LEU A 165 -6.61 -16.94 9.36
C LEU A 165 -5.48 -16.65 10.34
N LEU A 166 -4.24 -17.03 10.03
CA LEU A 166 -3.07 -16.72 10.86
C LEU A 166 -2.89 -15.21 11.03
N GLU A 167 -2.96 -14.44 9.94
CA GLU A 167 -2.86 -12.99 9.98
C GLU A 167 -4.03 -12.35 10.74
N ALA A 168 -5.26 -12.79 10.51
CA ALA A 168 -6.43 -12.32 11.25
C ALA A 168 -6.31 -12.60 12.76
N THR A 169 -5.78 -13.77 13.11
CA THR A 169 -5.50 -14.15 14.51
C THR A 169 -4.41 -13.24 15.09
N GLY A 170 -3.36 -12.93 14.34
CA GLY A 170 -2.32 -11.97 14.73
C GLY A 170 -2.89 -10.58 15.00
N VAL A 171 -3.73 -10.05 14.10
CA VAL A 171 -4.43 -8.76 14.30
C VAL A 171 -5.29 -8.80 15.56
N PHE A 172 -6.07 -9.87 15.76
CA PHE A 172 -6.93 -10.02 16.93
C PHE A 172 -6.12 -10.06 18.23
N VAL A 173 -5.03 -10.85 18.28
CA VAL A 173 -4.15 -10.93 19.45
C VAL A 173 -3.50 -9.57 19.73
N LEU A 174 -3.05 -8.83 18.72
CA LEU A 174 -2.50 -7.48 18.89
C LEU A 174 -3.55 -6.51 19.45
N ALA A 175 -4.78 -6.53 18.92
CA ALA A 175 -5.87 -5.69 19.41
C ALA A 175 -6.26 -6.02 20.86
N CYS A 176 -6.39 -7.31 21.21
CA CYS A 176 -6.64 -7.73 22.59
C CYS A 176 -5.49 -7.34 23.52
N SER A 177 -4.24 -7.51 23.07
CA SER A 177 -3.06 -7.12 23.84
C SER A 177 -3.04 -5.61 24.09
N ALA A 178 -3.42 -4.80 23.10
CA ALA A 178 -3.56 -3.35 23.27
C ALA A 178 -4.65 -2.98 24.28
N GLY A 179 -5.78 -3.69 24.28
CA GLY A 179 -6.85 -3.52 25.26
C GLY A 179 -6.42 -3.92 26.68
N ILE A 180 -5.72 -5.04 26.84
CA ILE A 180 -5.17 -5.49 28.13
C ILE A 180 -4.10 -4.52 28.61
N ALA A 181 -3.24 -4.00 27.72
CA ALA A 181 -2.19 -3.06 28.08
C ALA A 181 -2.72 -1.77 28.73
N MET A 182 -3.99 -1.42 28.53
CA MET A 182 -4.65 -0.26 29.15
C MET A 182 -4.59 -0.27 30.68
N TYR A 183 -4.44 -1.44 31.32
CA TYR A 183 -4.22 -1.52 32.77
C TYR A 183 -2.95 -0.80 33.23
N TRP A 184 -1.96 -0.64 32.35
CA TRP A 184 -0.69 0.04 32.64
C TRP A 184 -0.46 1.28 31.80
N THR A 185 -0.94 1.30 30.55
CA THR A 185 -0.72 2.42 29.62
C THR A 185 -1.73 2.44 28.49
N ILE A 186 -2.16 3.64 28.10
CA ILE A 186 -3.06 3.84 26.94
C ILE A 186 -2.34 3.78 25.59
N VAL A 187 -1.00 3.77 25.58
CA VAL A 187 -0.19 3.95 24.36
C VAL A 187 -0.55 2.92 23.27
N PRO A 188 -0.60 1.60 23.52
CA PRO A 188 -0.96 0.64 22.47
C PRO A 188 -2.38 0.79 21.94
N LEU A 189 -3.34 1.25 22.77
CA LEU A 189 -4.69 1.53 22.33
C LEU A 189 -4.72 2.76 21.40
N VAL A 190 -4.04 3.85 21.80
CA VAL A 190 -3.95 5.05 20.97
C VAL A 190 -3.31 4.71 19.62
N TYR A 191 -2.26 3.89 19.62
CA TYR A 191 -1.67 3.36 18.40
C TYR A 191 -2.69 2.67 17.50
N ALA A 192 -3.40 1.67 18.05
CA ALA A 192 -4.40 0.90 17.33
C ALA A 192 -5.48 1.80 16.72
N VAL A 193 -5.97 2.78 17.48
CA VAL A 193 -6.95 3.77 16.99
C VAL A 193 -6.36 4.60 15.84
N LEU A 194 -5.13 5.09 15.97
CA LEU A 194 -4.49 5.90 14.93
C LEU A 194 -4.26 5.13 13.63
N VAL A 195 -3.76 3.88 13.68
CA VAL A 195 -3.54 3.09 12.45
C VAL A 195 -4.85 2.68 11.79
N VAL A 196 -5.90 2.40 12.58
CA VAL A 196 -7.25 2.13 12.07
C VAL A 196 -7.81 3.38 11.40
N ALA A 197 -7.74 4.54 12.06
CA ALA A 197 -8.19 5.82 11.50
C ALA A 197 -7.42 6.21 10.23
N GLY A 198 -6.09 6.00 10.21
CA GLY A 198 -5.28 6.22 9.01
C GLY A 198 -5.73 5.36 7.83
N SER A 199 -6.12 4.11 8.10
CA SER A 199 -6.65 3.19 7.08
C SER A 199 -8.02 3.63 6.54
N TRP A 200 -8.79 4.46 7.24
CA TRP A 200 -10.08 4.97 6.77
C TRP A 200 -9.94 5.98 5.64
N VAL A 201 -8.82 6.73 5.64
CA VAL A 201 -8.55 7.77 4.65
C VAL A 201 -7.95 7.18 3.36
N PHE A 202 -7.50 5.93 3.39
CA PHE A 202 -6.91 5.25 2.24
C PHE A 202 -7.76 5.29 0.96
N PRO A 203 -9.03 4.81 0.93
CA PRO A 203 -9.81 4.83 -0.31
C PRO A 203 -10.06 6.24 -0.87
N LEU A 204 -9.99 7.28 -0.02
CA LEU A 204 -10.01 8.65 -0.50
C LEU A 204 -8.72 9.01 -1.24
N VAL A 205 -7.57 8.80 -0.61
CA VAL A 205 -6.27 9.30 -1.10
C VAL A 205 -5.70 8.46 -2.24
N THR A 206 -5.93 7.15 -2.24
CA THR A 206 -5.31 6.23 -3.22
C THR A 206 -6.25 5.79 -4.32
N VAL A 207 -7.57 6.00 -4.16
CA VAL A 207 -8.56 5.60 -5.15
C VAL A 207 -9.35 6.80 -5.65
N PHE A 208 -10.18 7.43 -4.81
CA PHE A 208 -11.12 8.49 -5.24
C PHE A 208 -10.42 9.74 -5.80
N ILE A 209 -9.40 10.23 -5.12
CA ILE A 209 -8.64 11.41 -5.56
C ILE A 209 -7.87 11.14 -6.87
N PRO A 210 -7.08 10.06 -6.99
CA PRO A 210 -6.24 9.86 -8.16
C PRO A 210 -6.96 9.24 -9.36
N HIS A 211 -8.14 8.64 -9.23
CA HIS A 211 -8.82 7.96 -10.34
C HIS A 211 -10.06 8.71 -10.84
N ASN A 212 -10.35 8.55 -12.13
CA ASN A 212 -11.58 8.99 -12.75
C ASN A 212 -12.35 7.78 -13.29
N ALA A 213 -13.42 7.39 -12.61
CA ALA A 213 -14.28 6.26 -12.99
C ALA A 213 -14.88 6.39 -14.41
N GLU A 214 -15.09 7.61 -14.90
CA GLU A 214 -15.66 7.88 -16.22
C GLU A 214 -14.63 7.78 -17.37
N GLY A 215 -13.35 7.61 -17.05
CA GLY A 215 -12.29 7.47 -18.03
C GLY A 215 -12.46 6.22 -18.91
N GLN A 216 -12.40 6.41 -20.23
CA GLN A 216 -12.57 5.33 -21.22
C GLN A 216 -11.25 4.63 -21.57
N THR A 217 -10.12 5.15 -21.11
CA THR A 217 -8.77 4.63 -21.35
C THR A 217 -7.96 4.65 -20.05
N PRO A 218 -6.93 3.81 -19.90
CA PRO A 218 -6.09 3.80 -18.69
C PRO A 218 -5.51 5.19 -18.36
N LEU A 219 -5.12 5.95 -19.38
CA LEU A 219 -4.64 7.32 -19.21
C LEU A 219 -5.75 8.23 -18.67
N THR A 220 -6.96 8.15 -19.25
CA THR A 220 -8.10 8.99 -18.86
C THR A 220 -8.72 8.60 -17.52
N GLN A 221 -8.45 7.38 -17.05
CA GLN A 221 -8.83 6.87 -15.72
C GLN A 221 -7.95 7.40 -14.58
N THR A 222 -6.86 8.11 -14.86
CA THR A 222 -6.00 8.75 -13.83
C THR A 222 -6.24 10.26 -13.81
N ARG A 223 -6.53 10.91 -12.68
CA ARG A 223 -6.75 12.37 -12.56
C ARG A 223 -5.46 13.15 -12.33
N LEU A 224 -4.69 12.77 -11.31
CA LEU A 224 -3.59 13.61 -10.80
C LEU A 224 -2.23 13.23 -11.36
N PHE A 225 -1.93 11.95 -11.52
CA PHE A 225 -0.60 11.45 -11.94
C PHE A 225 -0.41 11.44 -13.46
N ARG A 226 -0.97 12.44 -14.15
CA ARG A 226 -0.67 12.69 -15.56
C ARG A 226 0.46 13.70 -15.65
N GLY A 227 1.45 13.44 -16.51
CA GLY A 227 2.40 14.46 -16.93
C GLY A 227 1.68 15.67 -17.52
N ILE A 228 2.30 16.85 -17.45
CA ILE A 228 1.73 18.11 -17.97
C ILE A 228 1.21 17.95 -19.41
N TRP A 229 1.93 17.16 -20.21
CA TRP A 229 1.61 16.89 -21.62
C TRP A 229 0.41 15.97 -21.86
N ALA A 230 -0.02 15.20 -20.86
CA ALA A 230 -1.20 14.33 -20.96
C ALA A 230 -2.50 15.02 -20.51
N ARG A 231 -2.43 16.33 -20.24
CA ARG A 231 -3.58 17.20 -19.90
C ARG A 231 -3.90 18.22 -21.00
N LEU A 232 -3.06 18.32 -22.03
CA LEU A 232 -3.27 19.11 -23.25
C LEU A 232 -3.99 18.26 -24.29
#